data_AF-A0A8J5VPT9-F1
#
_entry.id   AF-A0A8J5VPT9-F1
#
_cell.length_a   1.000
_cell.length_b   1.000
_cell.length_c   1.000
_cell.angle_alpha   90.00
_cell.angle_beta   90.00
_cell.angle_gamma   90.00
#
_symmetry.space_group_name_H-M   'P 1'
#
loop_
_entity.id
_entity.type
_entity.pdbx_description
1 polymer ?
#
loop_
_entity_poly.entity_id
_entity_poly.type
_entity_poly.pdbx_seq_one_letter_code
_entity_poly.pdbx_strand_id
1 'polypeptide(L)'
;MASSSAAAYMEMDRPNLEDYLPSDSLPQESLMNLHLRDLLDISPVLTEAAGAIVDDSFTRCFKSNSPEPWNWNIYLLPLWSLTLLVGWIAFFAAFFHVNFLLKGKKLRSKIERWLVEMMCSVFVASWTGVIKYHGPRPSTRPRQVFVANHTSMIDFIILEQMTAFAVIMQKHPGWVGFIQKTILESVGCIWFNCNDLKDREVVAKRVLLSLAAPYAQ
;
A
#
# COMPACT_ATOMS: atom_id res chain seq x y z
N MET A 1 52.96 -32.87 -74.00
CA MET A 1 52.18 -33.84 -74.80
C MET A 1 52.21 -35.18 -74.10
N ALA A 2 51.08 -35.89 -74.04
CA ALA A 2 50.92 -37.31 -73.72
C ALA A 2 51.33 -37.75 -72.30
N SER A 3 50.44 -38.32 -71.49
CA SER A 3 49.84 -39.67 -71.55
C SER A 3 50.75 -40.78 -70.97
N SER A 4 50.32 -41.29 -69.81
CA SER A 4 50.16 -42.70 -69.42
C SER A 4 51.35 -43.70 -69.39
N SER A 5 51.52 -44.28 -68.18
CA SER A 5 51.97 -45.66 -67.84
C SER A 5 53.47 -46.00 -68.05
N ALA A 6 54.14 -46.88 -67.32
CA ALA A 6 53.72 -47.92 -66.39
C ALA A 6 54.91 -48.35 -65.48
N ALA A 7 54.56 -48.91 -64.31
CA ALA A 7 55.20 -50.00 -63.56
C ALA A 7 56.67 -49.88 -63.08
N ALA A 8 56.84 -49.80 -61.76
CA ALA A 8 57.86 -50.57 -61.05
C ALA A 8 57.42 -50.83 -59.60
N TYR A 9 57.51 -52.09 -59.21
CA TYR A 9 57.16 -52.69 -57.92
C TYR A 9 58.33 -52.54 -56.94
N MET A 10 58.08 -52.25 -55.65
CA MET A 10 58.91 -52.55 -54.45
C MET A 10 58.30 -51.81 -53.25
N GLU A 11 57.54 -52.46 -52.37
CA GLU A 11 57.98 -53.25 -51.21
C GLU A 11 58.47 -52.40 -50.01
N MET A 12 57.54 -52.32 -49.05
CA MET A 12 57.68 -52.48 -47.58
C MET A 12 58.56 -51.53 -46.74
N ASP A 13 57.86 -51.01 -45.73
CA ASP A 13 58.30 -50.70 -44.37
C ASP A 13 58.91 -49.32 -44.07
N ARG A 14 58.09 -48.41 -43.50
CA ARG A 14 58.50 -47.47 -42.44
C ARG A 14 57.32 -46.73 -41.79
N PRO A 15 57.49 -46.22 -40.56
CA PRO A 15 56.70 -46.65 -39.41
C PRO A 15 55.56 -45.68 -39.07
N ASN A 16 54.59 -46.21 -38.33
CA ASN A 16 53.40 -45.51 -37.89
C ASN A 16 53.74 -44.39 -36.89
N LEU A 17 53.31 -43.16 -37.18
CA LEU A 17 53.58 -41.94 -36.39
C LEU A 17 52.56 -41.73 -35.26
N GLU A 18 51.62 -42.67 -35.10
CA GLU A 18 50.46 -42.53 -34.22
C GLU A 18 50.75 -42.86 -32.74
N ASP A 19 51.94 -43.39 -32.41
CA ASP A 19 52.30 -43.83 -31.05
C ASP A 19 52.98 -42.77 -30.17
N TYR A 20 53.19 -41.53 -30.64
CA TYR A 20 53.96 -40.49 -29.91
C TYR A 20 53.15 -39.30 -29.37
N LEU A 21 51.83 -39.31 -29.43
CA LEU A 21 51.02 -38.26 -28.78
C LEU A 21 50.15 -38.83 -27.66
N PRO A 22 50.48 -38.58 -26.38
CA PRO A 22 49.55 -38.81 -25.31
C PRO A 22 48.42 -37.77 -25.42
N SER A 23 47.27 -38.21 -25.90
CA SER A 23 46.03 -37.44 -25.88
C SER A 23 45.34 -37.60 -24.52
N ASP A 24 46.00 -37.17 -23.45
CA ASP A 24 45.37 -37.03 -22.14
C ASP A 24 45.41 -35.56 -21.72
N SER A 25 44.47 -34.79 -22.27
CA SER A 25 44.17 -33.46 -21.78
C SER A 25 42.68 -33.15 -21.82
N LEU A 26 41.83 -34.03 -21.28
CA LEU A 26 40.49 -33.67 -20.79
C LEU A 26 40.09 -34.62 -19.65
N PRO A 27 40.08 -34.16 -18.38
CA PRO A 27 38.80 -33.78 -17.80
C PRO A 27 38.92 -32.66 -16.74
N GLN A 28 39.31 -31.43 -17.14
CA GLN A 28 39.33 -30.29 -16.19
C GLN A 28 38.11 -29.36 -16.33
N GLU A 29 37.43 -29.34 -17.49
CA GLU A 29 36.22 -28.52 -17.68
C GLU A 29 34.96 -29.11 -17.02
N SER A 30 34.86 -30.43 -16.86
CA SER A 30 33.67 -31.07 -16.27
C SER A 30 33.63 -30.95 -14.75
N LEU A 31 34.79 -31.05 -14.08
CA LEU A 31 34.90 -30.93 -12.62
C LEU A 31 34.56 -29.51 -12.14
N MET A 32 35.02 -28.48 -12.85
CA MET A 32 34.74 -27.09 -12.49
C MET A 32 33.28 -26.70 -12.74
N ASN A 33 32.66 -27.23 -13.81
CA ASN A 33 31.24 -27.03 -14.10
C ASN A 33 30.31 -27.78 -13.16
N LEU A 34 30.70 -28.99 -12.69
CA LEU A 34 29.97 -29.67 -11.61
C LEU A 34 30.06 -28.88 -10.30
N HIS A 35 31.25 -28.43 -9.92
CA HIS A 35 31.47 -27.68 -8.68
C HIS A 35 30.77 -26.31 -8.70
N LEU A 36 30.73 -25.63 -9.85
CA LEU A 36 29.96 -24.38 -10.00
C LEU A 36 28.45 -24.62 -9.91
N ARG A 37 27.94 -25.73 -10.47
CA ARG A 37 26.52 -26.08 -10.33
C ARG A 37 26.16 -26.39 -8.89
N ASP A 38 27.03 -27.09 -8.16
CA ASP A 38 26.84 -27.39 -6.74
C ASP A 38 26.99 -26.14 -5.86
N LEU A 39 27.85 -25.18 -6.23
CA LEU A 39 27.97 -23.87 -5.54
C LEU A 39 26.83 -22.89 -5.88
N LEU A 40 26.26 -22.98 -7.08
CA LEU A 40 25.11 -22.20 -7.54
C LEU A 40 23.77 -22.86 -7.18
N ASP A 41 23.80 -24.06 -6.61
CA ASP A 41 22.61 -24.72 -6.08
C ASP A 41 22.23 -24.05 -4.75
N ILE A 42 21.46 -22.96 -4.87
CA ILE A 42 20.91 -22.20 -3.74
C ILE A 42 19.62 -22.87 -3.22
N SER A 43 19.17 -23.98 -3.82
CA SER A 43 17.97 -24.69 -3.39
C SER A 43 17.96 -25.08 -1.89
N PRO A 44 19.06 -25.55 -1.26
CA PRO A 44 19.07 -25.81 0.18
C PRO A 44 18.91 -24.53 1.01
N VAL A 45 19.58 -23.43 0.63
CA VAL A 45 19.47 -22.14 1.31
C VAL A 45 18.06 -21.55 1.16
N LEU A 46 17.45 -21.67 -0.01
CA LEU A 46 16.08 -21.27 -0.28
C LEU A 46 15.08 -22.12 0.51
N THR A 47 15.32 -23.42 0.63
CA THR A 47 14.46 -24.34 1.40
C THR A 47 14.57 -24.07 2.90
N GLU A 48 15.77 -23.78 3.40
CA GLU A 48 16.01 -23.39 4.79
C GLU A 48 15.40 -22.02 5.10
N ALA A 49 15.55 -21.04 4.21
CA ALA A 49 14.91 -19.73 4.33
C ALA A 49 13.38 -19.84 4.27
N ALA A 50 12.84 -20.69 3.39
CA ALA A 50 11.40 -20.95 3.33
C ALA A 50 10.90 -21.65 4.60
N GLY A 51 11.65 -22.62 5.13
CA GLY A 51 11.37 -23.25 6.42
C GLY A 51 11.37 -22.24 7.56
N ALA A 52 12.37 -21.36 7.62
CA ALA A 52 12.45 -20.30 8.61
C ALA A 52 11.28 -19.30 8.53
N ILE A 53 10.78 -18.99 7.33
CA ILE A 53 9.59 -18.14 7.13
C ILE A 53 8.30 -18.87 7.56
N VAL A 54 8.20 -20.18 7.30
CA VAL A 54 7.02 -20.99 7.67
C VAL A 54 6.95 -21.23 9.18
N ASP A 55 8.10 -21.43 9.83
CA ASP A 55 8.22 -21.63 11.27
C ASP A 55 8.27 -20.31 12.06
N ASP A 56 8.35 -19.17 11.38
CA ASP A 56 8.32 -17.86 11.99
C ASP A 56 6.99 -17.64 12.74
N SER A 57 7.12 -17.50 14.06
CA SER A 57 5.99 -17.21 14.95
C SER A 57 5.42 -15.81 14.70
N PHE A 58 6.19 -14.87 14.13
CA PHE A 58 5.67 -13.56 13.75
C PHE A 58 4.65 -13.67 12.61
N THR A 59 4.92 -14.49 11.59
CA THR A 59 4.02 -14.67 10.44
C THR A 59 2.67 -15.28 10.86
N ARG A 60 2.66 -16.14 11.89
CA ARG A 60 1.40 -16.66 12.47
C ARG A 60 0.52 -15.56 13.06
N CYS A 61 1.10 -14.50 13.61
CA CYS A 61 0.35 -13.33 14.10
C CYS A 61 -0.32 -12.52 12.98
N PHE A 62 0.15 -12.66 11.73
CA PHE A 62 -0.41 -11.99 10.55
C PHE A 62 -1.32 -12.89 9.70
N LYS A 63 -1.62 -14.12 10.17
CA LYS A 63 -2.54 -15.01 9.45
C LYS A 63 -3.93 -14.38 9.46
N SER A 64 -4.30 -13.76 8.34
CA SER A 64 -5.65 -13.23 8.13
C SER A 64 -6.64 -14.35 8.36
N ASN A 65 -7.69 -14.07 9.13
CA ASN A 65 -8.84 -14.96 9.17
C ASN A 65 -9.34 -15.18 7.74
N SER A 66 -9.83 -16.39 7.44
CA SER A 66 -10.55 -16.63 6.19
C SER A 66 -11.63 -15.56 6.07
N PRO A 67 -11.70 -14.83 4.95
CA PRO A 67 -12.78 -13.87 4.77
C PRO A 67 -14.08 -14.67 4.83
N GLU A 68 -14.91 -14.37 5.82
CA GLU A 68 -16.27 -14.86 5.75
C GLU A 68 -16.90 -14.25 4.50
N PRO A 69 -17.67 -15.03 3.71
CA PRO A 69 -18.36 -14.50 2.55
C PRO A 69 -19.37 -13.45 3.02
N TRP A 70 -18.95 -12.19 3.07
CA TRP A 70 -19.79 -11.04 3.34
C TRP A 70 -20.35 -10.49 2.02
N ASN A 71 -21.49 -9.80 2.09
CA ASN A 71 -22.50 -9.59 1.04
C ASN A 71 -22.09 -8.99 -0.34
N TRP A 72 -21.06 -9.49 -1.02
CA TRP A 72 -20.67 -9.10 -2.39
C TRP A 72 -21.66 -9.56 -3.48
N ASN A 73 -22.95 -9.37 -3.23
CA ASN A 73 -24.01 -9.59 -4.20
C ASN A 73 -24.09 -8.39 -5.14
N ILE A 74 -23.81 -8.60 -6.42
CA ILE A 74 -23.86 -7.55 -7.45
C ILE A 74 -25.21 -6.82 -7.51
N TYR A 75 -26.30 -7.48 -7.09
CA TYR A 75 -27.64 -6.88 -7.01
C TYR A 75 -27.78 -5.80 -5.93
N LEU A 76 -26.88 -5.74 -4.94
CA LEU A 76 -26.86 -4.68 -3.93
C LEU A 76 -26.17 -3.41 -4.42
N LEU A 77 -25.31 -3.52 -5.43
CA LEU A 77 -24.60 -2.39 -6.03
C LEU A 77 -25.49 -1.20 -6.45
N PRO A 78 -26.66 -1.39 -7.11
CA PRO A 78 -27.55 -0.26 -7.42
C PRO A 78 -28.11 0.42 -6.17
N LEU A 79 -28.46 -0.35 -5.13
CA LEU A 79 -28.95 0.19 -3.86
C LEU A 79 -27.85 0.98 -3.13
N TRP A 80 -26.63 0.45 -3.11
CA TRP A 80 -25.44 1.08 -2.56
C TRP A 80 -25.15 2.42 -3.24
N SER A 81 -25.14 2.40 -4.58
CA SER A 81 -24.89 3.57 -5.41
C SER A 81 -25.97 4.64 -5.22
N LEU A 82 -27.24 4.25 -5.12
CA LEU A 82 -28.35 5.17 -4.87
C LEU A 82 -28.25 5.81 -3.48
N THR A 83 -27.94 5.01 -2.44
CA THR A 83 -27.77 5.50 -1.07
C THR A 83 -26.66 6.53 -1.00
N LEU A 84 -25.52 6.24 -1.64
CA LEU A 84 -24.40 7.16 -1.73
C LEU A 84 -24.79 8.45 -2.46
N LEU A 85 -25.45 8.34 -3.62
CA LEU A 85 -25.87 9.50 -4.42
C LEU A 85 -26.81 10.43 -3.63
N VAL A 86 -27.86 9.88 -3.01
CA VAL A 86 -28.80 10.64 -2.18
C VAL A 86 -28.08 11.29 -0.99
N GLY A 87 -27.16 10.55 -0.36
CA GLY A 87 -26.31 11.07 0.72
C GLY A 87 -25.48 12.28 0.32
N TRP A 88 -24.80 12.21 -0.82
CA TRP A 88 -23.99 13.31 -1.35
C TRP A 88 -24.84 14.54 -1.70
N ILE A 89 -26.01 14.34 -2.32
CA ILE A 89 -26.92 15.44 -2.65
C ILE A 89 -27.41 16.14 -1.37
N ALA A 90 -27.85 15.36 -0.37
CA ALA A 90 -28.31 15.90 0.90
C ALA A 90 -27.18 16.64 1.65
N PHE A 91 -25.98 16.07 1.66
CA PHE A 91 -24.81 16.69 2.27
C PHE A 91 -24.46 18.02 1.62
N PHE A 92 -24.28 18.08 0.30
CA PHE A 92 -23.91 19.33 -0.37
C PHE A 92 -24.99 20.39 -0.25
N ALA A 93 -26.27 20.01 -0.34
CA ALA A 93 -27.37 20.92 -0.08
C ALA A 93 -27.26 21.50 1.34
N ALA A 94 -27.22 20.66 2.38
CA ALA A 94 -27.13 21.12 3.76
C ALA A 94 -25.87 21.95 4.04
N PHE A 95 -24.71 21.51 3.53
CA PHE A 95 -23.43 22.19 3.70
C PHE A 95 -23.44 23.59 3.08
N PHE A 96 -23.98 23.73 1.87
CA PHE A 96 -24.11 25.04 1.20
C PHE A 96 -25.07 25.97 1.96
N HIS A 97 -26.22 25.45 2.40
CA HIS A 97 -27.18 26.22 3.19
C HIS A 97 -26.56 26.70 4.51
N VAL A 98 -25.83 25.84 5.21
CA VAL A 98 -25.13 26.18 6.47
C VAL A 98 -24.05 27.23 6.24
N ASN A 99 -23.25 27.09 5.18
CA ASN A 99 -22.20 28.05 4.83
C ASN A 99 -22.77 29.43 4.49
N PHE A 100 -23.91 29.47 3.80
CA PHE A 100 -24.59 30.70 3.43
C PHE A 100 -25.29 31.36 4.64
N LEU A 101 -26.03 30.60 5.44
CA LEU A 101 -26.89 31.13 6.51
C LEU A 101 -26.15 31.42 7.83
N LEU A 102 -25.10 30.66 8.15
CA LEU A 102 -24.44 30.70 9.47
C LEU A 102 -23.04 31.30 9.42
N LYS A 103 -22.80 32.23 8.48
CA LYS A 103 -21.50 32.91 8.33
C LYS A 103 -21.08 33.59 9.64
N GLY A 104 -19.95 33.16 10.20
CA GLY A 104 -19.33 33.75 11.41
C GLY A 104 -19.86 33.26 12.77
N LYS A 105 -20.80 32.32 12.81
CA LYS A 105 -21.33 31.78 14.09
C LYS A 105 -20.56 30.52 14.51
N LYS A 106 -20.25 30.37 15.81
CA LYS A 106 -19.68 29.13 16.38
C LYS A 106 -20.52 27.88 16.08
N LEU A 107 -21.84 28.06 15.94
CA LEU A 107 -22.78 26.99 15.59
C LEU A 107 -22.48 26.40 14.21
N ARG A 108 -21.93 27.18 13.27
CA ARG A 108 -21.55 26.73 11.93
C ARG A 108 -20.58 25.55 12.01
N SER A 109 -19.48 25.71 12.74
CA SER A 109 -18.47 24.66 12.86
C SER A 109 -19.00 23.40 13.55
N LYS A 110 -19.94 23.54 14.49
CA LYS A 110 -20.62 22.38 15.12
C LYS A 110 -21.48 21.62 14.12
N ILE A 111 -22.28 22.34 13.33
CA ILE A 111 -23.15 21.72 12.32
C ILE A 111 -22.32 21.15 11.18
N GLU A 112 -21.27 21.84 10.72
CA GLU A 112 -20.39 21.32 9.67
C GLU A 112 -19.69 20.02 10.11
N ARG A 113 -19.20 19.95 11.36
CA ARG A 113 -18.66 18.70 11.92
C ARG A 113 -19.69 17.59 11.94
N TRP A 114 -20.90 17.86 12.41
CA TRP A 114 -21.98 16.88 12.40
C TRP A 114 -22.35 16.43 10.98
N LEU A 115 -22.36 17.35 10.00
CA LEU A 115 -22.60 17.01 8.59
C LEU A 115 -21.51 16.11 8.02
N VAL A 116 -20.25 16.33 8.39
CA VAL A 116 -19.13 15.47 7.98
C VAL A 116 -19.27 14.08 8.60
N GLU A 117 -19.57 13.98 9.90
CA GLU A 117 -19.85 12.69 10.58
C GLU A 117 -21.00 11.93 9.89
N MET A 118 -22.09 12.63 9.56
CA MET A 118 -23.23 12.08 8.83
C MET A 118 -22.84 11.58 7.44
N MET A 119 -22.06 12.35 6.68
CA MET A 119 -21.59 11.94 5.35
C MET A 119 -20.70 10.70 5.42
N CYS A 120 -19.76 10.66 6.37
CA CYS A 120 -18.90 9.51 6.61
C CYS A 120 -19.71 8.26 7.00
N SER A 121 -20.74 8.44 7.83
CA SER A 121 -21.67 7.36 8.21
C SER A 121 -22.46 6.83 7.01
N VAL A 122 -22.97 7.72 6.14
CA VAL A 122 -23.67 7.32 4.91
C VAL A 122 -22.71 6.62 3.94
N PHE A 123 -21.46 7.07 3.84
CA PHE A 123 -20.45 6.43 3.01
C PHE A 123 -20.19 4.98 3.45
N VAL A 124 -20.01 4.77 4.75
CA VAL A 124 -19.85 3.42 5.34
C VAL A 124 -21.11 2.57 5.13
N ALA A 125 -22.29 3.15 5.36
CA ALA A 125 -23.56 2.46 5.15
C ALA A 125 -23.78 2.10 3.68
N SER A 126 -23.23 2.91 2.74
CA SER A 126 -23.42 2.69 1.31
C SER A 126 -22.86 1.36 0.84
N TRP A 127 -21.78 0.85 1.41
CA TRP A 127 -21.27 -0.50 1.12
C TRP A 127 -21.60 -1.51 2.22
N THR A 128 -22.58 -1.20 3.09
CA THR A 128 -22.98 -2.02 4.24
C THR A 128 -21.81 -2.38 5.16
N GLY A 129 -20.93 -1.42 5.43
CA GLY A 129 -19.75 -1.62 6.26
C GLY A 129 -20.12 -1.96 7.70
N VAL A 130 -19.67 -3.12 8.19
CA VAL A 130 -19.83 -3.52 9.59
C VAL A 130 -18.51 -3.26 10.32
N ILE A 131 -18.45 -2.18 11.10
CA ILE A 131 -17.27 -1.87 11.90
C ILE A 131 -17.44 -2.42 13.31
N LYS A 132 -16.54 -3.33 13.70
CA LYS A 132 -16.46 -3.83 15.06
C LYS A 132 -15.37 -3.08 15.83
N TYR A 133 -15.79 -2.28 16.79
CA TYR A 133 -14.89 -1.57 17.68
C TYR A 133 -14.47 -2.44 18.85
N HIS A 134 -13.17 -2.45 19.15
CA HIS A 134 -12.61 -3.16 20.28
C HIS A 134 -11.98 -2.13 21.24
N GLY A 135 -12.34 -2.21 22.51
CA GLY A 135 -11.86 -1.28 23.54
C GLY A 135 -12.80 -0.10 23.84
N PRO A 136 -12.40 0.79 24.76
CA PRO A 136 -13.21 1.95 25.14
C PRO A 136 -13.27 2.96 24.01
N ARG A 137 -14.40 3.66 23.89
CA ARG A 137 -14.52 4.79 22.96
C ARG A 137 -13.50 5.88 23.31
N PRO A 138 -12.88 6.52 22.31
CA PRO A 138 -11.90 7.56 22.53
C PRO A 138 -12.52 8.71 23.33
N SER A 139 -11.93 9.03 24.48
CA SER A 139 -12.37 10.15 25.30
C SER A 139 -11.95 11.47 24.65
N THR A 140 -12.81 12.48 24.64
CA THR A 140 -12.47 13.82 24.13
C THR A 140 -11.74 14.66 25.18
N ARG A 141 -10.63 14.16 25.73
CA ARG A 141 -9.82 14.93 26.70
C ARG A 141 -8.91 15.90 25.96
N PRO A 142 -8.65 17.09 26.53
CA PRO A 142 -7.71 18.03 25.93
C PRO A 142 -6.32 17.41 25.83
N ARG A 143 -5.56 17.78 24.78
CA ARG A 143 -4.16 17.39 24.54
C ARG A 143 -3.93 15.89 24.30
N GLN A 144 -4.90 15.20 23.68
CA GLN A 144 -4.72 13.82 23.23
C GLN A 144 -4.41 13.75 21.74
N VAL A 145 -3.55 12.80 21.36
CA VAL A 145 -3.20 12.51 19.97
C VAL A 145 -3.49 11.03 19.73
N PHE A 146 -4.30 10.74 18.71
CA PHE A 146 -4.58 9.39 18.26
C PHE A 146 -3.68 9.06 17.07
N VAL A 147 -3.14 7.84 17.05
CA VAL A 147 -2.22 7.37 16.01
C VAL A 147 -2.82 6.11 15.39
N ALA A 148 -2.98 6.12 14.06
CA ALA A 148 -3.36 4.97 13.27
C ALA A 148 -2.14 4.47 12.47
N ASN A 149 -2.04 3.16 12.23
CA ASN A 149 -0.90 2.59 11.50
C ASN A 149 -0.97 2.85 9.99
N HIS A 150 -2.18 3.01 9.46
CA HIS A 150 -2.45 3.14 8.04
C HIS A 150 -3.14 4.48 7.77
N THR A 151 -2.78 5.10 6.65
CA THR A 151 -3.25 6.43 6.29
C THR A 151 -3.89 6.39 4.90
N SER A 152 -5.10 5.86 4.84
CA SER A 152 -5.96 5.97 3.65
C SER A 152 -7.16 6.88 3.90
N MET A 153 -7.78 7.35 2.83
CA MET A 153 -9.03 8.10 2.92
C MET A 153 -10.17 7.26 3.51
N ILE A 154 -10.11 5.92 3.35
CA ILE A 154 -11.08 5.00 3.95
C ILE A 154 -10.90 4.95 5.46
N ASP A 155 -9.66 4.90 5.96
CA ASP A 155 -9.37 4.93 7.40
C ASP A 155 -9.88 6.22 8.03
N PHE A 156 -9.70 7.36 7.35
CA PHE A 156 -10.27 8.64 7.75
C PHE A 156 -11.79 8.54 7.90
N ILE A 157 -12.50 8.03 6.88
CA ILE A 157 -13.96 7.91 6.90
C ILE A 157 -14.44 6.97 8.01
N ILE A 158 -13.75 5.85 8.23
CA ILE A 158 -14.07 4.88 9.28
C ILE A 158 -13.92 5.46 10.69
N LEU A 159 -12.94 6.35 10.90
CA LEU A 159 -12.74 7.04 12.17
C LEU A 159 -13.77 8.17 12.36
N GLU A 160 -13.96 8.98 11.33
CA GLU A 160 -14.82 10.17 11.35
C GLU A 160 -16.30 9.84 11.50
N GLN A 161 -16.75 8.66 11.06
CA GLN A 161 -18.13 8.21 11.32
C GLN A 161 -18.45 7.99 12.82
N MET A 162 -17.44 7.77 13.67
CA MET A 162 -17.66 7.62 15.11
C MET A 162 -17.66 8.98 15.80
N THR A 163 -16.64 9.79 15.52
CA THR A 163 -16.38 11.08 16.16
C THR A 163 -15.58 11.93 15.19
N ALA A 164 -15.91 13.22 15.07
CA ALA A 164 -15.12 14.15 14.27
C ALA A 164 -13.72 14.38 14.85
N PHE A 165 -12.69 13.89 14.16
CA PHE A 165 -11.28 14.06 14.53
C PHE A 165 -10.62 15.12 13.64
N ALA A 166 -9.82 16.00 14.26
CA ALA A 166 -8.87 16.80 13.50
C ALA A 166 -7.73 15.90 13.01
N VAL A 167 -7.66 15.67 11.70
CA VAL A 167 -6.69 14.75 11.09
C VAL A 167 -5.61 15.51 10.31
N ILE A 168 -4.41 14.95 10.30
CA ILE A 168 -3.29 15.41 9.49
C ILE A 168 -3.36 14.67 8.15
N MET A 169 -3.60 15.38 7.05
CA MET A 169 -3.80 14.78 5.73
C MET A 169 -2.85 15.36 4.68
N GLN A 170 -2.42 14.51 3.74
CA GLN A 170 -1.65 14.95 2.60
C GLN A 170 -2.54 15.80 1.67
N LYS A 171 -2.01 16.92 1.20
CA LYS A 171 -2.71 17.75 0.23
C LYS A 171 -2.78 17.04 -1.12
N HIS A 172 -3.99 16.69 -1.55
CA HIS A 172 -4.22 16.17 -2.90
C HIS A 172 -4.25 17.31 -3.92
N PRO A 173 -3.66 17.14 -5.13
CA PRO A 173 -3.75 18.13 -6.19
C PRO A 173 -5.13 18.11 -6.87
N GLY A 174 -5.47 19.21 -7.56
CA GLY A 174 -6.69 19.32 -8.37
C GLY A 174 -7.96 19.67 -7.58
N TRP A 175 -9.11 19.40 -8.21
CA TRP A 175 -10.43 19.77 -7.69
C TRP A 175 -10.81 19.01 -6.41
N VAL A 176 -10.35 17.77 -6.26
CA VAL A 176 -10.56 16.96 -5.06
C VAL A 176 -9.96 17.64 -3.83
N GLY A 177 -8.71 18.11 -3.94
CA GLY A 177 -8.05 18.85 -2.86
C GLY A 177 -8.73 20.16 -2.51
N PHE A 178 -9.37 20.83 -3.48
CA PHE A 178 -10.17 22.03 -3.22
C PHE A 178 -11.41 21.71 -2.38
N ILE A 179 -12.20 20.72 -2.81
CA ILE A 179 -13.41 20.29 -2.09
C ILE A 179 -13.06 19.80 -0.68
N GLN A 180 -12.02 18.97 -0.59
CA GLN A 180 -11.54 18.43 0.67
C GLN A 180 -11.11 19.54 1.63
N LYS A 181 -10.40 20.56 1.12
CA LYS A 181 -10.03 21.74 1.91
C LYS A 181 -11.27 22.51 2.38
N THR A 182 -12.23 22.78 1.51
CA THR A 182 -13.44 23.56 1.85
C THR A 182 -14.31 22.86 2.88
N ILE A 183 -14.49 21.54 2.77
CA ILE A 183 -15.34 20.77 3.70
C ILE A 183 -14.65 20.59 5.05
N LEU A 184 -13.38 20.20 5.04
CA LEU A 184 -12.64 19.80 6.25
C LEU A 184 -11.96 20.97 6.98
N GLU A 185 -12.02 22.18 6.44
CA GLU A 185 -11.59 23.39 7.16
C GLU A 185 -12.35 23.56 8.49
N SER A 186 -13.61 23.14 8.53
CA SER A 186 -14.47 23.19 9.72
C SER A 186 -14.11 22.15 10.81
N VAL A 187 -13.53 21.03 10.41
CA VAL A 187 -13.10 19.93 11.31
C VAL A 187 -11.79 20.31 12.00
N GLY A 188 -10.99 21.17 11.37
CA GLY A 188 -9.68 21.60 11.86
C GLY A 188 -8.54 20.73 11.34
N CYS A 189 -8.70 20.13 10.16
CA CYS A 189 -7.67 19.29 9.56
C CYS A 189 -6.41 20.09 9.20
N ILE A 190 -5.25 19.50 9.48
CA ILE A 190 -3.94 20.09 9.17
C ILE A 190 -3.41 19.44 7.89
N TRP A 191 -3.12 20.27 6.90
CA TRP A 191 -2.63 19.83 5.59
C TRP A 191 -1.12 19.85 5.56
N PHE A 192 -0.52 18.79 5.02
CA PHE A 192 0.92 18.73 4.75
C PHE A 192 1.23 18.38 3.29
N ASN A 193 2.41 18.77 2.83
CA ASN A 193 2.94 18.50 1.50
C ASN A 193 4.23 17.68 1.61
N CYS A 194 4.21 16.45 1.11
CA CYS A 194 5.37 15.55 1.13
C CYS A 194 6.57 16.08 0.34
N ASN A 195 6.34 16.99 -0.62
CA ASN A 195 7.40 17.51 -1.49
C ASN A 195 8.18 18.68 -0.87
N ASP A 196 7.75 19.21 0.28
CA ASP A 196 8.40 20.34 0.93
C ASP A 196 9.01 19.92 2.27
N LEU A 197 10.34 19.83 2.32
CA LEU A 197 11.09 19.40 3.50
C LEU A 197 10.91 20.36 4.70
N LYS A 198 10.59 21.64 4.47
CA LYS A 198 10.33 22.62 5.54
C LYS A 198 8.92 22.48 6.14
N ASP A 199 8.02 21.79 5.44
CA ASP A 199 6.63 21.66 5.86
C ASP A 199 6.48 20.81 7.13
N ARG A 200 7.40 19.87 7.38
CA ARG A 200 7.40 19.06 8.60
C ARG A 200 7.52 19.92 9.87
N GLU A 201 8.38 20.94 9.86
CA GLU A 201 8.56 21.84 11.01
C GLU A 201 7.32 22.72 11.22
N VAL A 202 6.73 23.22 10.13
CA VAL A 202 5.51 24.04 10.16
C VAL A 202 4.33 23.23 10.69
N VAL A 203 4.16 22.00 10.22
CA VAL A 203 3.10 21.09 10.68
C VAL A 203 3.29 20.74 12.16
N ALA A 204 4.51 20.40 12.59
CA ALA A 204 4.80 20.13 14.00
C ALA A 204 4.44 21.32 14.89
N LYS A 205 4.78 22.55 14.46
CA LYS A 205 4.41 23.78 15.18
C LYS A 205 2.89 23.97 15.23
N ARG A 206 2.17 23.72 14.12
CA ARG A 206 0.70 23.82 14.08
C ARG A 206 0.01 22.81 14.98
N VAL A 207 0.49 21.58 15.02
CA VAL A 207 -0.02 20.55 15.93
C VAL A 207 0.19 20.99 17.38
N LEU A 208 1.40 21.44 17.73
CA LEU A 208 1.70 21.90 19.08
C LEU A 208 0.84 23.09 19.50
N LEU A 209 0.64 24.07 18.61
CA LEU A 209 -0.26 25.20 18.86
C LEU A 209 -1.72 24.75 19.04
N SER A 210 -2.19 23.79 18.24
CA SER A 210 -3.55 23.25 18.33
C SER A 210 -3.80 22.49 19.63
N LEU A 211 -2.76 21.85 20.18
CA LEU A 211 -2.83 21.19 21.49
C LEU A 211 -2.73 22.19 22.66
N ALA A 212 -1.99 23.29 22.49
CA ALA A 212 -1.82 24.32 23.51
C ALA A 212 -3.04 25.25 23.63
N ALA A 213 -3.78 25.47 22.54
CA ALA A 213 -5.01 26.24 22.56
C ALA A 213 -6.09 25.47 23.37
N PRO A 214 -6.70 26.08 24.41
CA PRO A 214 -7.90 25.51 24.99
C PRO A 214 -8.97 25.50 23.90
N TYR A 215 -9.47 24.30 23.57
CA TYR A 215 -10.54 24.11 22.59
C TYR A 215 -11.66 25.12 22.85
N ALA A 216 -11.85 26.07 21.92
CA ALA A 216 -12.99 26.96 21.95
C ALA A 216 -14.22 26.13 21.60
N GLN A 217 -14.97 25.71 22.63
CA GLN A 217 -16.31 25.16 22.50
C GLN A 217 -17.31 26.17 21.93
#